data_AF-A0A5E4LE51-F1
#
_entry.id   AF-A0A5E4LE51-F1
#
_cell.length_a   1.000
_cell.length_b   1.000
_cell.length_c   1.000
_cell.angle_alpha   90.00
_cell.angle_beta   90.00
_cell.angle_gamma   90.00
#
_symmetry.space_group_name_H-M   'P 1'
#
loop_
_entity.id
_entity.type
_entity.pdbx_description
1 polymer ?
#
loop_
_entity_poly.entity_id
_entity_poly.type
_entity_poly.pdbx_seq_one_letter_code
_entity_poly.pdbx_strand_id
1 'polypeptide(L)'
;MVTGAELIALAAGFEGKHSQAFPFFGSEKRGPPVEAYCRIDEKPIEIHEEISEPDIVIVSDPSILGAVDVCRGMKENGIVIVNSPKKPEELGLRAKYVFTVDATTVALKHFKKMILNTVMLGAFCKVTGIVGIDSMKRAINESFTGKMSDAVTQANILAVQEVYGLVPAPGSGGAGSNGMTAVKMPVQTGKKAGQKKGASE
;
A
#
# COMPACT_ATOMS: atom_id res chain seq x y z
N MET A 1 -2.14 -6.13 2.85
CA MET A 1 -1.47 -5.44 1.73
C MET A 1 -1.39 -6.24 0.43
N VAL A 2 -1.50 -7.57 0.43
CA VAL A 2 -1.51 -8.38 -0.82
C VAL A 2 -2.56 -7.90 -1.84
N THR A 3 -3.80 -7.74 -1.39
CA THR A 3 -4.87 -7.16 -2.23
C THR A 3 -4.54 -5.76 -2.76
N GLY A 4 -3.80 -4.95 -1.99
CA GLY A 4 -3.38 -3.63 -2.43
C GLY A 4 -2.41 -3.71 -3.62
N ALA A 5 -1.42 -4.59 -3.55
CA ALA A 5 -0.47 -4.82 -4.64
C ALA A 5 -1.17 -5.39 -5.90
N GLU A 6 -2.09 -6.34 -5.73
CA GLU A 6 -2.90 -6.90 -6.83
C GLU A 6 -3.76 -5.83 -7.51
N LEU A 7 -4.40 -4.95 -6.74
CA LEU A 7 -5.20 -3.85 -7.27
C LEU A 7 -4.37 -2.82 -8.02
N ILE A 8 -3.17 -2.48 -7.53
CA ILE A 8 -2.23 -1.62 -8.24
C ILE A 8 -1.85 -2.25 -9.58
N ALA A 9 -1.47 -3.53 -9.58
CA ALA A 9 -1.08 -4.23 -10.80
C ALA A 9 -2.22 -4.28 -11.82
N LEU A 10 -3.44 -4.61 -11.38
CA LEU A 10 -4.63 -4.63 -12.25
C LEU A 10 -4.95 -3.26 -12.82
N ALA A 11 -4.92 -2.22 -11.98
CA ALA A 11 -5.21 -0.86 -12.42
C ALA A 11 -4.15 -0.32 -13.39
N ALA A 12 -2.87 -0.66 -13.19
CA ALA A 12 -1.80 -0.36 -14.15
C ALA A 12 -2.02 -1.07 -15.50
N GLY A 13 -2.51 -2.32 -15.47
CA GLY A 13 -2.86 -3.08 -16.68
C GLY A 13 -3.97 -2.41 -17.51
N PHE A 14 -4.96 -1.77 -16.86
CA PHE A 14 -5.98 -0.99 -17.58
C PHE A 14 -5.41 0.24 -18.30
N GLU A 15 -4.23 0.71 -17.90
CA GLU A 15 -3.51 1.81 -18.53
C GLU A 15 -2.45 1.32 -19.53
N GLY A 16 -2.48 0.03 -19.90
CA GLY A 16 -1.58 -0.55 -20.89
C GLY A 16 -0.15 -0.82 -20.38
N LYS A 17 0.08 -0.75 -19.06
CA LYS A 17 1.38 -1.04 -18.44
C LYS A 17 1.52 -2.52 -18.13
N HIS A 18 2.75 -3.01 -18.15
CA HIS A 18 3.09 -4.32 -17.62
C HIS A 18 3.20 -4.25 -16.10
N SER A 19 2.67 -5.25 -15.40
CA SER A 19 2.71 -5.27 -13.94
C SER A 19 2.86 -6.69 -13.39
N GLN A 20 3.46 -6.78 -12.21
CA GLN A 20 3.65 -8.02 -11.47
C GLN A 20 3.36 -7.72 -10.00
N ALA A 21 2.48 -8.48 -9.35
CA ALA A 21 2.22 -8.37 -7.92
C ALA A 21 2.35 -9.74 -7.25
N PHE A 22 3.02 -9.78 -6.10
CA PHE A 22 3.23 -11.03 -5.38
C PHE A 22 3.47 -10.76 -3.89
N PRO A 23 3.01 -11.67 -3.01
CA PRO A 23 3.35 -11.61 -1.59
C PRO A 23 4.79 -12.09 -1.36
N PHE A 24 5.42 -11.57 -0.32
CA PHE A 24 6.69 -12.05 0.19
C PHE A 24 6.58 -12.42 1.67
N PHE A 25 6.99 -13.65 1.99
CA PHE A 25 6.98 -14.19 3.34
C PHE A 25 8.42 -14.47 3.74
N GLY A 26 9.01 -13.59 4.56
CA GLY A 26 10.38 -13.78 5.05
C GLY A 26 10.52 -15.07 5.87
N SER A 27 11.72 -15.65 5.86
CA SER A 27 12.03 -16.95 6.48
C SER A 27 12.17 -16.94 8.01
N GLU A 28 11.94 -15.80 8.68
CA GLU A 28 12.21 -15.67 10.11
C GLU A 28 11.11 -16.29 10.99
N LYS A 29 11.53 -17.16 11.92
CA LYS A 29 10.70 -17.97 12.82
C LYS A 29 9.82 -17.19 13.81
N ARG A 30 9.98 -15.86 13.89
CA ARG A 30 9.14 -14.94 14.68
C ARG A 30 8.22 -14.07 13.83
N GLY A 31 8.23 -14.28 12.50
CA GLY A 31 7.41 -13.60 11.50
C GLY A 31 7.80 -12.13 11.35
N PRO A 32 8.71 -11.77 10.42
CA PRO A 32 8.84 -10.38 10.02
C PRO A 32 7.47 -9.93 9.44
N PRO A 33 7.20 -8.63 9.33
CA PRO A 33 6.00 -8.14 8.65
C PRO A 33 5.79 -8.88 7.32
N VAL A 34 4.53 -9.22 6.99
CA VAL A 34 4.23 -9.71 5.63
C VAL A 34 4.52 -8.54 4.69
N GLU A 35 5.27 -8.80 3.63
CA GLU A 35 5.48 -7.81 2.59
C GLU A 35 4.65 -8.19 1.37
N ALA A 36 4.16 -7.19 0.65
CA ALA A 36 3.62 -7.37 -0.68
C ALA A 36 4.37 -6.44 -1.64
N TYR A 37 4.65 -6.95 -2.83
CA TYR A 37 5.40 -6.25 -3.85
C TYR A 37 4.54 -6.05 -5.09
N CYS A 38 4.74 -4.90 -5.74
CA CYS A 38 4.21 -4.64 -7.07
C CYS A 38 5.31 -3.98 -7.92
N ARG A 39 5.53 -4.49 -9.13
CA ARG A 39 6.33 -3.84 -10.17
C ARG A 39 5.42 -3.35 -11.28
N ILE A 40 5.72 -2.18 -11.82
CA ILE A 40 5.00 -1.56 -12.94
C ILE A 40 6.03 -1.04 -13.94
N ASP A 41 5.87 -1.34 -15.21
CA ASP A 41 6.75 -0.87 -16.28
C ASP A 41 5.96 -0.67 -17.58
N GLU A 42 6.47 0.15 -18.49
CA GLU A 42 5.99 0.24 -19.87
C GLU A 42 6.44 -0.96 -20.70
N LYS A 43 7.49 -1.68 -20.27
CA LYS A 43 8.03 -2.87 -20.94
C LYS A 43 7.71 -4.16 -20.17
N PRO A 44 7.74 -5.34 -20.82
CA PRO A 44 7.59 -6.62 -20.14
C PRO A 44 8.58 -6.79 -18.97
N ILE A 45 8.07 -7.29 -17.85
CA ILE A 45 8.86 -7.50 -16.62
C ILE A 45 9.34 -8.94 -16.58
N GLU A 46 10.65 -9.14 -16.71
CA GLU A 46 11.28 -10.48 -16.68
C GLU A 46 11.78 -10.90 -15.29
N ILE A 47 11.86 -9.94 -14.36
CA ILE A 47 12.41 -10.12 -13.02
C ILE A 47 11.35 -10.73 -12.08
N HIS A 48 11.73 -11.79 -11.36
CA HIS A 48 10.85 -12.56 -10.47
C HIS A 48 11.44 -12.73 -9.06
N GLU A 49 12.12 -11.71 -8.55
CA GLU A 49 12.77 -11.71 -7.23
C GLU A 49 12.17 -10.67 -6.27
N GLU A 50 12.62 -10.63 -5.01
CA GLU A 50 12.20 -9.61 -4.03
C GLU A 50 12.56 -8.18 -4.47
N ILE A 51 11.88 -7.17 -3.92
CA ILE A 51 12.23 -5.77 -4.17
C ILE A 51 13.25 -5.32 -3.11
N SER A 52 14.53 -5.30 -3.48
CA SER A 52 15.63 -4.77 -2.67
C SER A 52 15.70 -3.25 -2.67
N GLU A 53 15.35 -2.61 -3.80
CA GLU A 53 15.44 -1.17 -4.02
C GLU A 53 14.09 -0.54 -4.42
N PRO A 54 13.17 -0.30 -3.47
CA PRO A 54 11.86 0.25 -3.78
C PRO A 54 11.91 1.72 -4.18
N ASP A 55 11.11 2.08 -5.18
CA ASP A 55 10.76 3.46 -5.52
C ASP A 55 9.69 4.01 -4.57
N ILE A 56 8.77 3.15 -4.12
CA ILE A 56 7.64 3.53 -3.27
C ILE A 56 7.46 2.53 -2.15
N VAL A 57 7.24 3.01 -0.93
CA VAL A 57 6.82 2.21 0.22
C VAL A 57 5.49 2.69 0.77
N ILE A 58 4.52 1.79 0.93
CA ILE A 58 3.21 2.09 1.54
C ILE A 58 3.08 1.37 2.87
N VAL A 59 3.01 2.14 3.96
CA VAL A 59 2.87 1.66 5.33
C VAL A 59 1.44 1.91 5.81
N SER A 60 0.59 0.90 5.70
CA SER A 60 -0.81 0.98 6.19
C SER A 60 -0.93 0.85 7.71
N ASP A 61 0.02 0.16 8.35
CA ASP A 61 0.07 -0.02 9.80
C ASP A 61 1.29 0.72 10.37
N PRO A 62 1.13 1.91 10.96
CA PRO A 62 2.25 2.71 11.46
C PRO A 62 2.96 2.07 12.67
N SER A 63 2.40 1.03 13.29
CA SER A 63 3.02 0.37 14.45
C SER A 63 4.36 -0.31 14.11
N ILE A 64 4.59 -0.64 12.84
CA ILE A 64 5.83 -1.29 12.39
C ILE A 64 7.02 -0.33 12.32
N LEU A 65 6.79 0.99 12.32
CA LEU A 65 7.84 2.00 12.11
C LEU A 65 8.93 1.97 13.19
N GLY A 66 8.60 1.52 14.40
CA GLY A 66 9.57 1.35 15.49
C GLY A 66 10.30 -0.01 15.50
N ALA A 67 9.82 -0.97 14.71
CA ALA A 67 10.33 -2.35 14.71
C ALA A 67 11.10 -2.70 13.42
N VAL A 68 10.80 -2.02 12.32
CA VAL A 68 11.36 -2.32 10.99
C VAL A 68 11.81 -1.05 10.30
N ASP A 69 13.00 -1.10 9.71
CA ASP A 69 13.45 -0.06 8.79
C ASP A 69 12.70 -0.15 7.46
N VAL A 70 11.57 0.53 7.37
CA VAL A 70 10.74 0.59 6.15
C VAL A 70 11.42 1.34 5.00
N CYS A 71 12.49 2.09 5.27
CA CYS A 71 13.27 2.82 4.27
C CYS A 71 14.50 2.04 3.79
N ARG A 72 14.73 0.82 4.29
CA ARG A 72 15.89 0.00 3.92
C ARG A 72 15.92 -0.26 2.42
N GLY A 73 17.06 0.05 1.79
CA GLY A 73 17.30 -0.16 0.37
C GLY A 73 16.57 0.83 -0.55
N MET A 74 15.76 1.74 0.00
CA MET A 74 15.00 2.70 -0.79
C MET A 74 15.92 3.58 -1.64
N LYS A 75 15.52 3.83 -2.90
CA LYS A 75 16.24 4.74 -3.80
C LYS A 75 16.25 6.17 -3.27
N GLU A 76 17.20 6.99 -3.73
CA GLU A 76 17.42 8.37 -3.22
C GLU A 76 16.16 9.26 -3.30
N ASN A 77 15.36 9.12 -4.36
CA ASN A 77 14.11 9.86 -4.55
C ASN A 77 12.87 9.00 -4.24
N GLY A 78 13.02 7.97 -3.41
CA GLY A 78 11.93 7.10 -3.02
C GLY A 78 10.86 7.82 -2.20
N ILE A 79 9.62 7.36 -2.36
CA ILE A 79 8.44 7.92 -1.72
C ILE A 79 7.95 6.97 -0.61
N VAL A 80 7.66 7.51 0.56
CA VAL A 80 6.98 6.78 1.64
C VAL A 80 5.59 7.35 1.87
N ILE A 81 4.57 6.50 1.83
CA ILE A 81 3.18 6.86 2.13
C ILE A 81 2.78 6.11 3.41
N VAL A 82 2.41 6.85 4.45
CA VAL A 82 2.11 6.28 5.77
C VAL A 82 0.69 6.62 6.20
N ASN A 83 -0.06 5.61 6.66
CA ASN A 83 -1.29 5.84 7.40
C ASN A 83 -0.93 6.42 8.78
N SER A 84 -1.12 7.73 8.96
CA SER A 84 -0.83 8.40 10.22
C SER A 84 -1.55 9.75 10.29
N PRO A 85 -2.12 10.12 11.46
CA PRO A 85 -2.60 11.48 11.70
C PRO A 85 -1.46 12.48 11.97
N LYS A 86 -0.23 11.98 12.19
CA LYS A 86 0.96 12.81 12.41
C LYS A 86 1.43 13.46 11.13
N LYS A 87 2.17 14.56 11.26
CA LYS A 87 2.86 15.18 10.14
C LYS A 87 4.05 14.30 9.68
N PRO A 88 4.47 14.37 8.41
CA PRO A 88 5.61 13.61 7.91
C PRO A 88 6.88 13.74 8.75
N GLU A 89 7.18 14.96 9.21
CA GLU A 89 8.41 15.27 9.96
C GLU A 89 8.40 14.64 11.37
N GLU A 90 7.22 14.35 11.91
CA GLU A 90 7.04 13.73 13.23
C GLU A 90 7.30 12.22 13.22
N LEU A 91 7.45 11.61 12.03
CA LEU A 91 7.70 10.18 11.90
C LEU A 91 9.17 9.79 11.98
N GLY A 92 10.10 10.75 11.86
CA GLY A 92 11.54 10.49 11.93
C GLY A 92 12.07 9.56 10.83
N LEU A 93 11.39 9.50 9.67
CA LEU A 93 11.80 8.68 8.54
C LEU A 93 12.92 9.34 7.75
N ARG A 94 13.85 8.52 7.26
CA ARG A 94 15.03 8.96 6.49
C ARG A 94 14.72 9.28 5.02
N ALA A 95 13.52 8.97 4.56
CA ALA A 95 13.13 9.22 3.17
C ALA A 95 12.93 10.70 2.89
N LYS A 96 13.33 11.14 1.70
CA LYS A 96 13.21 12.53 1.25
C LYS A 96 11.75 12.95 1.04
N TYR A 97 10.92 12.03 0.55
CA TYR A 97 9.52 12.27 0.25
C TYR A 97 8.64 11.40 1.13
N VAL A 98 8.03 12.01 2.14
CA VAL A 98 7.13 11.32 3.09
C VAL A 98 5.76 11.99 3.04
N PHE A 99 4.73 11.19 2.83
CA PHE A 99 3.34 11.60 2.82
C PHE A 99 2.58 10.87 3.90
N THR A 100 1.77 11.59 4.66
CA THR A 100 0.90 11.02 5.69
C THR A 100 -0.56 11.29 5.37
N VAL A 101 -1.41 10.34 5.74
CA VAL A 101 -2.86 10.49 5.67
C VAL A 101 -3.51 9.70 6.79
N ASP A 102 -4.54 10.25 7.42
CA ASP A 102 -5.35 9.51 8.39
C ASP A 102 -6.40 8.64 7.67
N ALA A 103 -5.92 7.57 7.04
CA ALA A 103 -6.78 6.57 6.41
C ALA A 103 -7.60 5.76 7.43
N THR A 104 -7.17 5.73 8.70
CA THR A 104 -7.90 5.07 9.78
C THR A 104 -9.27 5.73 10.00
N THR A 105 -9.31 7.06 10.09
CA THR A 105 -10.57 7.80 10.25
C THR A 105 -11.50 7.56 9.06
N VAL A 106 -10.97 7.56 7.82
CA VAL A 106 -11.77 7.28 6.62
C VAL A 106 -12.29 5.83 6.62
N ALA A 107 -11.46 4.85 6.96
CA ALA A 107 -11.88 3.46 7.03
C ALA A 107 -12.98 3.24 8.10
N LEU A 108 -12.85 3.85 9.28
CA LEU A 108 -13.87 3.78 10.33
C LEU A 108 -15.17 4.46 9.93
N LYS A 109 -15.11 5.57 9.18
CA LYS A 109 -16.28 6.26 8.64
C LYS A 109 -17.11 5.34 7.73
N HIS A 110 -16.46 4.70 6.74
CA HIS A 110 -17.13 3.90 5.70
C HIS A 110 -17.45 2.47 6.12
N PHE A 111 -16.58 1.82 6.91
CA PHE A 111 -16.69 0.38 7.21
C PHE A 111 -16.93 0.04 8.68
N LYS A 112 -16.76 1.03 9.58
CA LYS A 112 -16.68 0.81 11.05
C LYS A 112 -15.56 -0.18 11.45
N LYS A 113 -14.59 -0.38 10.55
CA LYS A 113 -13.47 -1.32 10.66
C LYS A 113 -12.23 -0.74 10.00
N MET A 114 -11.04 -1.14 10.45
CA MET A 114 -9.75 -0.70 9.90
C MET A 114 -9.38 -1.45 8.60
N ILE A 115 -10.18 -1.27 7.55
CA ILE A 115 -9.89 -1.84 6.22
C ILE A 115 -8.97 -0.88 5.46
N LEU A 116 -7.67 -0.96 5.75
CA LEU A 116 -6.70 0.04 5.28
C LEU A 116 -6.06 -0.29 3.92
N ASN A 117 -5.99 -1.57 3.56
CA ASN A 117 -5.27 -2.04 2.37
C ASN A 117 -5.74 -1.35 1.08
N THR A 118 -7.06 -1.25 0.89
CA THR A 118 -7.66 -0.60 -0.29
C THR A 118 -7.65 0.92 -0.12
N VAL A 119 -8.02 1.40 1.06
CA VAL A 119 -8.20 2.84 1.36
C VAL A 119 -6.92 3.64 1.09
N MET A 120 -5.76 3.08 1.46
CA MET A 120 -4.45 3.71 1.20
C MET A 120 -4.12 3.87 -0.29
N LEU A 121 -4.78 3.13 -1.20
CA LEU A 121 -4.53 3.23 -2.64
C LEU A 121 -4.96 4.59 -3.21
N GLY A 122 -5.87 5.30 -2.54
CA GLY A 122 -6.20 6.69 -2.89
C GLY A 122 -4.99 7.61 -2.76
N ALA A 123 -4.21 7.45 -1.69
CA ALA A 123 -2.99 8.21 -1.45
C ALA A 123 -1.91 7.83 -2.46
N PHE A 124 -1.76 6.53 -2.77
CA PHE A 124 -0.86 6.07 -3.82
C PHE A 124 -1.15 6.74 -5.17
N CYS A 125 -2.41 6.72 -5.62
CA CYS A 125 -2.79 7.33 -6.90
C CYS A 125 -2.47 8.83 -6.90
N LYS A 126 -2.80 9.52 -5.80
CA LYS A 126 -2.61 10.97 -5.68
C LYS A 126 -1.14 11.38 -5.69
N VAL A 127 -0.32 10.72 -4.87
CA VAL A 127 1.09 11.07 -4.65
C VAL A 127 1.95 10.73 -5.86
N THR A 128 1.66 9.60 -6.50
CA THR A 128 2.57 9.04 -7.51
C THR A 128 2.15 9.42 -8.92
N GLY A 129 0.83 9.55 -9.18
CA GLY A 129 0.31 9.71 -10.54
C GLY A 129 0.57 8.52 -11.47
N ILE A 130 1.13 7.42 -10.96
CA ILE A 130 1.49 6.24 -11.75
C ILE A 130 0.24 5.50 -12.23
N VAL A 131 -0.84 5.55 -11.45
CA VAL A 131 -2.14 5.01 -11.83
C VAL A 131 -3.20 6.06 -11.51
N GLY A 132 -4.10 6.29 -12.45
CA GLY A 132 -5.24 7.17 -12.30
C GLY A 132 -6.27 6.62 -11.31
N ILE A 133 -6.94 7.54 -10.60
CA ILE A 133 -7.95 7.17 -9.61
C ILE A 133 -9.12 6.38 -10.23
N ASP A 134 -9.47 6.64 -11.49
CA ASP A 134 -10.57 5.94 -12.16
C ASP A 134 -10.18 4.51 -12.55
N SER A 135 -8.95 4.28 -13.01
CA SER A 135 -8.38 2.94 -13.21
C SER A 135 -8.37 2.14 -11.90
N MET A 136 -8.05 2.79 -10.78
CA MET A 136 -8.08 2.17 -9.46
C MET A 136 -9.50 1.80 -9.01
N LYS A 137 -10.50 2.68 -9.20
CA LYS A 137 -11.91 2.35 -8.91
C LYS A 137 -12.40 1.19 -9.76
N ARG A 138 -12.03 1.17 -11.04
CA ARG A 138 -12.34 0.06 -11.95
C ARG A 138 -11.72 -1.25 -11.44
N ALA A 139 -10.47 -1.22 -11.00
CA ALA A 139 -9.78 -2.39 -10.47
C ALA A 139 -10.46 -2.94 -9.21
N ILE A 140 -10.89 -2.06 -8.31
CA ILE A 140 -11.67 -2.45 -7.12
C ILE A 140 -12.98 -3.12 -7.55
N ASN A 141 -13.70 -2.51 -8.48
CA ASN A 141 -14.97 -3.04 -8.96
C ASN A 141 -14.82 -4.43 -9.60
N GLU A 142 -13.90 -4.59 -10.55
CA GLU A 142 -13.65 -5.86 -11.24
C GLU A 142 -13.12 -6.93 -10.27
N SER A 143 -12.16 -6.59 -9.40
CA SER A 143 -11.56 -7.55 -8.48
C SER A 143 -12.56 -8.08 -7.44
N PHE A 144 -13.55 -7.27 -7.06
CA PHE A 144 -14.52 -7.60 -6.00
C PHE A 144 -15.83 -8.15 -6.53
N THR A 145 -16.10 -8.01 -7.84
CA THR A 145 -17.28 -8.59 -8.48
C THR A 145 -17.37 -10.09 -8.22
N GLY A 146 -18.51 -10.56 -7.72
CA GLY A 146 -18.75 -11.95 -7.35
C GLY A 146 -18.05 -12.43 -6.06
N LYS A 147 -17.26 -11.56 -5.40
CA LYS A 147 -16.54 -11.88 -4.14
C LYS A 147 -17.04 -11.06 -2.95
N MET A 148 -17.48 -9.84 -3.20
CA MET A 148 -18.03 -8.92 -2.19
C MET A 148 -19.39 -8.42 -2.65
N SER A 149 -20.20 -7.90 -1.72
CA SER A 149 -21.45 -7.23 -2.08
C SER A 149 -21.20 -5.87 -2.71
N ASP A 150 -22.12 -5.42 -3.57
CA ASP A 150 -22.05 -4.10 -4.23
C ASP A 150 -21.88 -2.95 -3.23
N ALA A 151 -22.55 -3.04 -2.06
CA ALA A 151 -22.41 -2.07 -0.99
C ALA A 151 -20.97 -1.99 -0.44
N VAL A 152 -20.31 -3.14 -0.27
CA VAL A 152 -18.91 -3.19 0.21
C VAL A 152 -17.96 -2.68 -0.87
N THR A 153 -18.18 -3.06 -2.13
CA THR A 153 -17.40 -2.57 -3.28
C THR A 153 -17.51 -1.05 -3.40
N GLN A 154 -18.72 -0.51 -3.33
CA GLN A 154 -18.95 0.93 -3.42
C GLN A 154 -18.36 1.69 -2.23
N ALA A 155 -18.44 1.15 -1.02
CA ALA A 155 -17.78 1.74 0.15
C ALA A 155 -16.25 1.80 -0.03
N ASN A 156 -15.62 0.79 -0.65
CA ASN A 156 -14.20 0.83 -1.01
C ASN A 156 -13.88 1.93 -2.03
N ILE A 157 -14.69 2.04 -3.09
CA ILE A 157 -14.54 3.10 -4.10
C ILE A 157 -14.65 4.49 -3.48
N LEU A 158 -15.64 4.72 -2.60
CA LEU A 158 -15.83 6.00 -1.92
C LEU A 158 -14.69 6.32 -0.95
N ALA A 159 -14.23 5.34 -0.17
CA ALA A 159 -13.14 5.54 0.77
C ALA A 159 -11.81 5.85 0.07
N VAL A 160 -11.52 5.18 -1.05
CA VAL A 160 -10.35 5.46 -1.90
C VAL A 160 -10.42 6.86 -2.51
N GLN A 161 -11.59 7.25 -3.02
CA GLN A 161 -11.80 8.60 -3.54
C GLN A 161 -11.63 9.68 -2.47
N GLU A 162 -12.12 9.41 -1.24
CA GLU A 162 -11.98 10.35 -0.13
C GLU A 162 -10.50 10.54 0.25
N VAL A 163 -9.74 9.45 0.43
CA VAL A 163 -8.30 9.54 0.69
C VAL A 163 -7.56 10.25 -0.44
N TYR A 164 -7.88 9.98 -1.70
CA TYR A 164 -7.31 10.69 -2.84
C TYR A 164 -7.49 12.21 -2.76
N GLY A 165 -8.64 12.66 -2.24
CA GLY A 165 -8.94 14.08 -2.04
C GLY A 165 -8.26 14.72 -0.82
N LEU A 166 -7.86 13.92 0.18
CA LEU A 166 -7.23 14.41 1.42
C LEU A 166 -5.71 14.63 1.28
N VAL A 167 -5.07 13.94 0.32
CA VAL A 167 -3.63 14.01 0.15
C VAL A 167 -3.27 15.18 -0.79
N PRO A 168 -2.29 16.03 -0.43
CA PRO A 168 -1.86 17.10 -1.30
C PRO A 168 -1.38 16.57 -2.67
N ALA A 169 -1.59 17.37 -3.72
CA ALA A 169 -1.07 17.07 -5.05
C ALA A 169 0.46 16.92 -5.01
N PRO A 170 1.05 16.12 -5.91
CA PRO A 170 2.49 15.89 -5.90
C PRO A 170 3.23 17.23 -6.00
N GLY A 171 4.06 17.53 -5.01
CA GLY A 171 5.15 18.48 -5.20
C GLY A 171 6.06 17.93 -6.30
N SER A 172 6.70 18.80 -7.07
CA SER A 172 7.51 18.52 -8.28
C SER A 172 8.67 17.50 -8.16
N GLY A 173 8.77 16.70 -7.09
CA GLY A 173 9.75 15.62 -6.92
C GLY A 173 9.25 14.26 -7.37
N GLY A 174 8.53 14.21 -8.50
CA GLY A 174 7.79 13.05 -8.95
C GLY A 174 8.63 11.79 -9.15
N ALA A 175 8.06 10.65 -8.78
CA ALA A 175 8.38 9.35 -9.37
C ALA A 175 7.93 9.38 -10.84
N GLY A 176 8.68 10.12 -11.65
CA GLY A 176 8.54 10.21 -13.10
C GLY A 176 9.93 10.01 -13.67
N SER A 177 10.40 8.77 -13.67
CA SER A 177 11.57 8.37 -14.43
C SER A 177 11.18 7.26 -15.39
N ASN A 178 11.56 7.41 -16.65
CA ASN A 178 11.51 6.37 -17.67
C ASN A 178 12.16 5.07 -17.12
N GLY A 179 11.37 4.15 -16.58
CA GLY A 179 11.87 2.91 -15.98
C GLY A 179 10.87 2.22 -15.04
N MET A 180 11.17 0.97 -14.69
CA MET A 180 10.38 0.15 -13.80
C MET A 180 10.18 0.81 -12.43
N THR A 181 8.92 0.94 -12.01
CA THR A 181 8.55 1.34 -10.65
C THR A 181 8.38 0.11 -9.77
N ALA A 182 9.10 0.08 -8.65
CA ALA A 182 9.03 -0.95 -7.63
C ALA A 182 8.30 -0.42 -6.37
N VAL A 183 7.17 -1.03 -6.03
CA VAL A 183 6.33 -0.69 -4.88
C VAL A 183 6.42 -1.79 -3.82
N LYS A 184 6.74 -1.41 -2.58
CA LYS A 184 6.83 -2.28 -1.41
C LYS A 184 5.78 -1.92 -0.35
N MET A 185 5.11 -2.93 0.19
CA MET A 185 3.99 -2.75 1.12
C MET A 185 4.15 -3.64 2.36
N PRO A 186 4.91 -3.22 3.38
CA PRO A 186 5.05 -3.97 4.62
C PRO A 186 3.77 -3.88 5.48
N VAL A 187 3.38 -4.98 6.11
CA VAL A 187 2.25 -5.03 7.07
C VAL A 187 2.56 -6.00 8.21
N GLN A 188 2.16 -5.66 9.44
CA GLN A 188 2.40 -6.55 10.57
C GLN A 188 1.71 -7.91 10.39
N THR A 189 2.45 -9.01 10.61
CA THR A 189 1.86 -10.34 10.79
C THR A 189 1.07 -10.35 12.10
N GLY A 190 -0.21 -10.72 12.04
CA GLY A 190 -1.04 -10.75 13.24
C GLY A 190 -0.42 -11.61 14.34
N LYS A 191 -0.27 -11.05 15.55
CA LYS A 191 -0.15 -11.90 16.75
C LYS A 191 -1.34 -12.86 16.71
N LYS A 192 -1.09 -14.18 16.77
CA LYS A 192 -2.15 -15.12 17.15
C LYS A 192 -2.80 -14.56 18.42
N ALA A 193 -4.09 -14.25 18.35
CA ALA A 193 -4.89 -14.00 19.54
C ALA A 193 -4.59 -15.13 20.52
N GLY A 194 -4.14 -14.78 21.73
CA GLY A 194 -3.61 -15.73 22.68
C GLY A 194 -4.54 -16.93 22.84
N GLN A 195 -3.99 -18.13 22.63
CA GLN A 195 -4.55 -19.32 23.25
C GLN A 195 -4.72 -19.01 24.73
N LYS A 196 -5.97 -19.06 25.22
CA LYS A 196 -6.22 -19.19 26.65
C LYS A 196 -5.34 -20.33 27.13
N LYS A 197 -4.34 -20.02 27.97
CA LYS A 197 -3.72 -21.04 28.81
C LYS A 197 -4.87 -21.59 29.65
N GLY A 198 -5.25 -22.83 29.37
CA GLY A 198 -5.90 -23.65 30.38
C GLY A 198 -4.93 -23.73 31.54
N ALA A 199 -5.31 -23.16 32.67
CA ALA A 199 -4.80 -23.58 33.96
C ALA A 199 -5.84 -24.56 34.49
N SER A 200 -5.55 -25.83 34.30
CA SER A 200 -6.06 -26.90 35.14
C SER A 200 -5.27 -26.84 36.44
N GLU A 201 -5.97 -26.67 37.56
CA GLU A 201 -5.74 -27.33 38.86
C GLU A 201 -6.99 -27.11 39.72
#